data_AF-A0A0A0EEY2-F1
#
_entry.id   AF-A0A0A0EEY2-F1
#
_cell.length_a   1.000
_cell.length_b   1.000
_cell.length_c   1.000
_cell.angle_alpha   90.00
_cell.angle_beta   90.00
_cell.angle_gamma   90.00
#
_symmetry.space_group_name_H-M   'P 1'
#
loop_
_entity.id
_entity.type
_entity.pdbx_description
1 polymer ?
#
loop_
_entity_poly.entity_id
_entity_poly.type
_entity_poly.pdbx_seq_one_letter_code
_entity_poly.pdbx_strand_id
1 'polypeptide(L)'
;MTEPFPSNEPRATRVRRMRMRSMRRGIKEMDILMMRFAEAHLDTLDDAELDMYDLVLSQNDQDLYQWVTGQIPAPAQIAPMIDRIANAASDDPVAKRPV
;
A
#
# COMPACT_ATOMS: atom_id res chain seq x y z
N MET A 1 11.63 15.38 8.21
CA MET A 1 11.14 15.37 9.60
C MET A 1 9.81 14.64 9.58
N THR A 2 9.77 13.36 9.95
CA THR A 2 8.51 12.62 10.06
C THR A 2 8.10 12.73 11.52
N GLU A 3 7.20 13.66 11.85
CA GLU A 3 6.65 13.73 13.19
C GLU A 3 5.95 12.40 13.51
N PRO A 4 6.15 11.81 14.70
CA PRO A 4 5.36 10.66 15.13
C PRO A 4 3.91 11.13 15.24
N PHE A 5 3.04 10.55 14.41
CA PHE A 5 1.63 10.89 14.43
C PHE A 5 1.03 10.56 15.81
N PRO A 6 0.22 11.46 16.39
CA PRO A 6 -0.36 11.22 17.69
C PRO A 6 -1.21 9.95 17.64
N SER A 7 -0.92 9.00 18.53
CA SER A 7 -1.55 7.68 18.62
C SER A 7 -3.05 7.69 18.93
N ASN A 8 -3.69 8.86 18.94
CA ASN A 8 -5.10 9.08 19.25
C ASN A 8 -5.86 9.83 18.14
N GLU A 9 -5.38 9.77 16.88
CA GLU A 9 -6.15 10.30 15.75
C GLU A 9 -7.38 9.42 15.44
N PRO A 10 -8.55 9.99 15.12
CA PRO A 10 -9.71 9.20 14.70
C PRO A 10 -9.37 8.37 13.45
N ARG A 11 -9.83 7.11 13.42
CA ARG A 11 -9.63 6.18 12.29
C ARG A 11 -9.92 6.82 10.93
N ALA A 12 -10.99 7.61 10.82
CA ALA A 12 -11.35 8.31 9.58
C ALA A 12 -10.25 9.29 9.11
N THR A 13 -9.59 9.99 10.03
CA THR A 13 -8.47 10.88 9.73
C THR A 13 -7.27 10.09 9.23
N ARG A 14 -6.96 8.98 9.90
CA ARG A 14 -5.88 8.07 9.54
C ARG A 14 -6.06 7.50 8.13
N VAL A 15 -7.24 6.97 7.83
CA VAL A 15 -7.60 6.44 6.51
C VAL A 15 -7.51 7.52 5.44
N ARG A 16 -8.03 8.72 5.70
CA ARG A 16 -7.94 9.85 4.75
C ARG A 16 -6.49 10.23 4.45
N ARG A 17 -5.63 10.29 5.47
CA ARG A 17 -4.18 10.54 5.32
C ARG A 17 -3.53 9.47 4.45
N MET A 18 -3.79 8.21 4.73
CA MET A 18 -3.24 7.07 4.00
C MET A 18 -3.69 7.06 2.53
N ARG A 19 -4.96 7.35 2.26
CA ARG A 19 -5.49 7.50 0.89
C ARG A 19 -4.74 8.59 0.13
N MET A 20 -4.51 9.76 0.75
CA MET A 20 -3.74 10.85 0.12
C MET A 20 -2.27 10.47 -0.13
N ARG A 21 -1.62 9.73 0.77
CA ARG A 21 -0.24 9.25 0.59
C ARG A 21 -0.12 8.20 -0.51
N SER A 22 -1.18 7.43 -0.74
CA SER A 22 -1.25 6.39 -1.78
C SER A 22 -1.23 6.97 -3.19
N MET A 23 -1.68 8.22 -3.35
CA MET A 23 -1.75 8.96 -4.63
C MET A 23 -0.50 9.80 -4.95
N ARG A 24 0.56 9.69 -4.16
CA ARG A 24 1.78 10.52 -4.29
C ARG A 24 3.01 9.63 -4.43
N ARG A 25 2.95 8.67 -5.36
CA ARG A 25 4.08 7.78 -5.66
C ARG A 25 4.95 8.33 -6.77
N GLY A 26 6.24 8.03 -6.73
CA GLY A 26 7.26 8.44 -7.67
C GLY A 26 7.23 7.69 -9.00
N ILE A 27 6.56 6.53 -9.06
CA ILE A 27 6.33 5.77 -10.30
C ILE A 27 4.84 5.57 -10.55
N LYS A 28 4.42 5.74 -11.81
CA LYS A 28 3.01 5.77 -12.22
C LYS A 28 2.30 4.44 -11.95
N GLU A 29 2.99 3.33 -12.15
CA GLU A 29 2.48 1.99 -11.92
C GLU A 29 2.11 1.81 -10.45
N MET A 30 2.98 2.23 -9.53
CA MET A 30 2.70 2.14 -8.10
C MET A 30 1.63 3.13 -7.65
N ASP A 31 1.55 4.30 -8.27
CA ASP A 31 0.46 5.25 -8.00
C ASP A 31 -0.90 4.61 -8.29
N ILE A 32 -1.06 4.03 -9.48
CA ILE A 32 -2.30 3.35 -9.89
C ILE A 32 -2.62 2.19 -8.96
N LEU A 33 -1.63 1.34 -8.66
CA LEU A 33 -1.81 0.15 -7.85
C LEU A 33 -2.20 0.51 -6.41
N MET A 34 -1.48 1.44 -5.80
CA MET A 34 -1.76 1.90 -4.43
C MET A 34 -3.10 2.63 -4.33
N MET A 35 -3.44 3.46 -5.33
CA MET A 35 -4.72 4.17 -5.37
C MET A 35 -5.90 3.21 -5.43
N ARG A 36 -5.87 2.22 -6.33
CA ARG A 36 -6.94 1.22 -6.47
C ARG A 36 -7.10 0.38 -5.20
N PHE A 37 -5.98 -0.08 -4.64
CA PHE A 37 -6.01 -0.81 -3.37
C PHE A 37 -6.61 0.05 -2.24
N ALA A 38 -6.20 1.31 -2.14
CA ALA A 38 -6.68 2.23 -1.12
C ALA A 38 -8.18 2.56 -1.28
N GLU A 39 -8.69 2.63 -2.50
CA GLU A 39 -10.11 2.84 -2.77
C GLU A 39 -10.95 1.62 -2.38
N ALA A 40 -10.49 0.41 -2.70
CA ALA A 40 -11.25 -0.81 -2.49
C ALA A 40 -11.15 -1.38 -1.06
N HIS A 41 -9.99 -1.29 -0.42
CA HIS A 41 -9.69 -2.07 0.80
C HIS A 41 -9.43 -1.21 2.04
N LEU A 42 -8.99 0.05 1.90
CA LEU A 42 -8.49 0.84 3.04
C LEU A 42 -9.53 1.05 4.14
N ASP A 43 -10.80 1.23 3.78
CA ASP A 43 -11.90 1.40 4.73
C ASP A 43 -12.22 0.10 5.51
N THR A 44 -11.84 -1.06 4.96
CA THR A 44 -12.08 -2.40 5.52
C THR A 44 -10.93 -2.92 6.39
N LEU A 45 -9.75 -2.30 6.34
CA LEU A 45 -8.58 -2.76 7.09
C LEU A 45 -8.75 -2.58 8.59
N ASP A 46 -8.43 -3.56 9.43
CA ASP A 46 -8.41 -3.32 10.88
C ASP A 46 -7.24 -2.41 11.31
N ASP A 47 -7.14 -2.07 12.60
CA ASP A 47 -6.12 -1.11 13.06
C ASP A 47 -4.68 -1.66 12.91
N ALA A 48 -4.47 -2.97 13.06
CA ALA A 48 -3.17 -3.60 12.87
C ALA A 48 -2.79 -3.65 11.38
N GLU A 49 -3.77 -3.89 10.51
CA GLU A 49 -3.60 -3.81 9.06
C GLU A 49 -3.32 -2.38 8.61
N LEU A 50 -3.94 -1.37 9.22
CA LEU A 50 -3.62 0.05 8.98
C LEU A 50 -2.19 0.38 9.45
N ASP A 51 -1.71 -0.20 10.55
CA ASP A 51 -0.30 -0.04 11.00
C ASP A 51 0.65 -0.61 9.95
N MET A 52 0.37 -1.83 9.47
CA MET A 52 1.16 -2.47 8.43
C MET A 52 1.10 -1.70 7.10
N TYR A 53 -0.06 -1.15 6.75
CA TYR A 53 -0.20 -0.31 5.57
C TYR A 53 0.61 0.99 5.69
N ASP A 54 0.66 1.63 6.86
CA ASP A 54 1.51 2.82 7.05
C ASP A 54 3.00 2.50 6.86
N LEU A 55 3.45 1.30 7.30
CA LEU A 55 4.80 0.80 7.06
C LEU A 55 5.06 0.57 5.57
N VAL A 56 4.08 0.06 4.81
CA VAL A 56 4.17 -0.03 3.35
C VAL A 56 4.27 1.37 2.73
N LEU A 57 3.50 2.35 3.21
CA LEU A 57 3.55 3.73 2.73
C LEU A 57 4.88 4.45 3.04
N SER A 58 5.70 3.93 3.96
CA SER A 58 7.03 4.46 4.23
C SER A 58 8.15 3.85 3.37
N GLN A 59 7.87 2.81 2.60
CA GLN A 59 8.85 2.19 1.71
C GLN A 59 8.98 2.96 0.40
N ASN A 60 10.14 2.84 -0.25
CA ASN A 60 10.35 3.43 -1.57
C ASN A 60 9.60 2.63 -2.65
N ASP A 61 9.22 3.31 -3.74
CA ASP A 61 8.34 2.70 -4.72
C ASP A 61 9.03 1.60 -5.56
N GLN A 62 10.36 1.65 -5.70
CA GLN A 62 11.13 0.64 -6.42
C GLN A 62 11.11 -0.71 -5.69
N ASP A 63 11.30 -0.70 -4.37
CA ASP A 63 11.25 -1.89 -3.53
C ASP A 63 9.82 -2.44 -3.46
N LEU A 64 8.82 -1.55 -3.28
CA LEU A 64 7.41 -1.92 -3.31
C LEU A 64 7.07 -2.64 -4.62
N TYR A 65 7.51 -2.12 -5.76
CA TYR A 65 7.26 -2.74 -7.06
C TYR A 65 7.91 -4.12 -7.15
N GLN A 66 9.16 -4.28 -6.70
CA GLN A 66 9.83 -5.59 -6.71
C GLN A 66 9.13 -6.62 -5.82
N TRP A 67 8.60 -6.22 -4.67
CA TRP A 67 7.86 -7.12 -3.78
C TRP A 67 6.49 -7.49 -4.35
N VAL A 68 5.72 -6.51 -4.84
CA VAL A 68 4.38 -6.74 -5.39
C VAL A 68 4.43 -7.58 -6.66
N THR A 69 5.48 -7.45 -7.47
CA THR A 69 5.71 -8.28 -8.66
C THR A 69 6.38 -9.62 -8.35
N GLY A 70 6.73 -9.89 -7.09
CA GLY A 70 7.38 -11.14 -6.67
C GLY A 70 8.81 -11.31 -7.15
N GLN A 71 9.48 -10.23 -7.58
CA GLN A 71 10.89 -10.28 -7.99
C GLN A 71 11.83 -10.57 -6.81
N ILE A 72 11.52 -10.01 -5.63
CA ILE A 72 12.22 -10.29 -4.38
C ILE A 72 11.20 -10.49 -3.25
N PRO A 73 11.54 -11.26 -2.19
CA PRO A 73 10.63 -11.43 -1.06
C PRO A 73 10.49 -10.13 -0.25
N ALA A 74 9.25 -9.85 0.18
CA ALA A 74 8.96 -8.74 1.09
C ALA A 74 9.49 -9.04 2.51
N PRO A 75 9.89 -8.01 3.29
CA PRO A 75 10.17 -8.16 4.71
C PRO A 75 8.98 -8.74 5.47
N ALA A 76 9.23 -9.67 6.39
CA ALA A 76 8.18 -10.41 7.11
C ALA A 76 7.12 -9.52 7.78
N GLN A 77 7.52 -8.33 8.24
CA GLN A 77 6.64 -7.35 8.89
C GLN A 77 5.56 -6.74 7.96
N ILE A 78 5.81 -6.69 6.65
CA ILE A 78 4.87 -6.11 5.66
C ILE A 78 4.43 -7.11 4.60
N ALA A 79 5.04 -8.30 4.56
CA ALA A 79 4.73 -9.34 3.59
C ALA A 79 3.23 -9.65 3.48
N PRO A 80 2.44 -9.79 4.58
CA PRO A 80 1.01 -10.04 4.47
C PRO A 80 0.24 -8.91 3.76
N MET A 81 0.66 -7.66 3.94
CA MET A 81 0.05 -6.51 3.27
C MET A 81 0.46 -6.44 1.80
N ILE A 82 1.73 -6.72 1.50
CA ILE A 82 2.21 -6.82 0.11
C ILE A 82 1.44 -7.90 -0.65
N ASP A 83 1.21 -9.07 -0.05
CA ASP A 83 0.45 -10.16 -0.68
C ASP A 83 -0.98 -9.72 -0.98
N ARG A 84 -1.64 -9.02 -0.06
CA ARG A 84 -2.97 -8.44 -0.30
C ARG A 84 -2.97 -7.44 -1.46
N ILE A 85 -1.97 -6.57 -1.50
CA ILE A 85 -1.80 -5.57 -2.55
C ILE A 85 -1.58 -6.25 -3.91
N ALA A 86 -0.72 -7.27 -3.97
CA ALA A 86 -0.44 -8.03 -5.18
C ALA A 86 -1.65 -8.83 -5.69
N ASN A 87 -2.44 -9.40 -4.78
CA ASN A 87 -3.68 -10.09 -5.11
C ASN A 87 -4.73 -9.11 -5.65
N ALA A 88 -4.88 -7.93 -5.04
CA ALA A 88 -5.77 -6.88 -5.55
C ALA A 88 -5.36 -6.37 -6.95
N ALA A 89 -4.05 -6.32 -7.23
CA ALA A 89 -3.53 -5.96 -8.54
C ALA A 89 -3.72 -7.08 -9.59
N SER A 90 -3.73 -8.34 -9.18
CA SER A 90 -3.92 -9.49 -10.09
C SER A 90 -5.37 -9.65 -10.55
N ASP A 91 -6.33 -9.10 -9.81
CA ASP A 91 -7.73 -8.98 -10.23
C ASP A 91 -7.93 -7.81 -11.24
N ASP A 92 -6.88 -7.02 -11.48
CA ASP A 92 -6.85 -5.92 -12.44
C ASP A 92 -6.47 -6.43 -13.86
N PRO A 93 -7.29 -6.18 -14.90
CA PRO A 93 -7.00 -6.61 -16.27
C PRO A 93 -5.67 -6.09 -16.84
N VAL A 94 -5.09 -5.04 -16.26
CA VAL A 94 -3.84 -4.42 -16.73
C VAL A 94 -2.59 -5.22 -16.33
N ALA A 95 -2.58 -5.86 -15.15
CA ALA A 95 -1.43 -6.63 -14.66
C ALA A 95 -1.21 -7.96 -15.42
N LYS A 96 -2.23 -8.44 -16.14
CA LYS A 96 -2.19 -9.71 -16.89
C LYS A 96 -1.59 -9.60 -18.30
N ARG A 97 -0.99 -8.46 -18.68
CA ARG A 97 -0.29 -8.36 -19.96
C ARG A 97 1.18 -8.75 -19.79
N PRO A 98 1.62 -9.92 -20.30
CA PRO A 98 3.04 -10.12 -20.53
C PRO A 98 3.48 -9.11 -21.60
N VAL A 99 4.67 -8.54 -21.39
CA VAL A 99 5.39 -7.78 -22.42
C VAL A 99 5.76 -8.66 -23.61
#